data_AF-A0A562JQT8-F1
#
_entry.id   AF-A0A562JQT8-F1
#
_cell.length_a   1.000
_cell.length_b   1.000
_cell.length_c   1.000
_cell.angle_alpha   90.00
_cell.angle_beta   90.00
_cell.angle_gamma   90.00
#
_symmetry.space_group_name_H-M   'P 1'
#
loop_
_entity.id
_entity.type
_entity.pdbx_description
1 polymer ?
#
loop_
_entity_poly.entity_id
_entity_poly.type
_entity_poly.pdbx_seq_one_letter_code
_entity_poly.pdbx_strand_id
1 'polypeptide(L)'
;MGNILILSDIHTADLLSGNTYGVLLMSGAAFCYGAGTHLTKKHLSGVSTLQISLFTLFAATIISFFAMQVLSPTPINKFMEAEIFLPLIGLGAFGSGLAYLLYYYLVKEGSPEFASLVTYIVPGSAIIWGAILLQEKIHLSMLIGLLIIFAGVYITQKKESSAGRNAAA
;
A
#
# COMPACT_ATOMS: atom_id res chain seq x y z
N MET A 1 12.62 6.38 -7.04
CA MET A 1 12.68 7.86 -6.90
C MET A 1 12.57 8.63 -8.22
N GLY A 2 12.71 8.02 -9.42
CA GLY A 2 12.67 8.75 -10.70
C GLY A 2 11.29 9.17 -11.23
N ASN A 3 10.21 8.45 -10.90
CA ASN A 3 8.86 8.79 -11.42
C ASN A 3 8.15 9.88 -10.62
N ILE A 4 8.53 10.10 -9.35
CA ILE A 4 8.05 11.25 -8.57
C ILE A 4 8.60 12.54 -9.18
N LEU A 5 9.84 12.53 -9.69
CA LEU A 5 10.50 13.71 -10.25
C LEU A 5 9.95 14.17 -11.61
N ILE A 6 9.28 13.28 -12.36
CA ILE A 6 8.78 13.58 -13.71
C ILE A 6 7.30 13.98 -13.70
N LEU A 7 6.51 13.49 -12.72
CA LEU A 7 5.15 13.99 -12.46
C LEU A 7 5.16 15.23 -11.55
N SER A 8 6.27 15.46 -10.85
CA SER A 8 6.53 16.70 -10.13
C SER A 8 7.10 17.74 -11.09
N ASP A 9 6.24 18.41 -11.84
CA ASP A 9 6.45 19.83 -12.13
C ASP A 9 6.29 20.63 -10.81
N ILE A 10 7.03 20.21 -9.80
CA ILE A 10 7.19 20.94 -8.56
C ILE A 10 8.14 22.06 -8.95
N HIS A 11 7.57 23.25 -9.09
CA HIS A 11 8.27 24.49 -8.85
C HIS A 11 9.18 24.26 -7.65
N THR A 12 10.49 24.11 -7.84
CA THR A 12 11.45 23.96 -6.74
C THR A 12 11.42 25.17 -5.79
N ALA A 13 10.74 26.25 -6.19
CA ALA A 13 10.32 27.34 -5.35
C ALA A 13 9.30 26.91 -4.26
N ASP A 14 8.26 26.12 -4.59
CA ASP A 14 7.20 25.70 -3.65
C ASP A 14 7.66 24.70 -2.58
N LEU A 15 8.76 23.97 -2.81
CA LEU A 15 9.38 23.11 -1.80
C LEU A 15 9.97 23.91 -0.63
N LEU A 16 10.37 25.15 -0.89
CA LEU A 16 10.93 26.08 0.11
C LEU A 16 9.91 27.15 0.55
N SER A 17 8.88 27.46 -0.25
CA SER A 17 7.93 28.54 0.03
C SER A 17 6.45 28.14 0.23
N GLY A 18 6.03 26.89 0.00
CA GLY A 18 4.60 26.62 -0.26
C GLY A 18 3.82 25.71 0.70
N ASN A 19 4.39 24.60 1.22
CA ASN A 19 3.52 23.61 1.88
C ASN A 19 4.21 22.71 2.94
N THR A 20 4.81 23.34 3.96
CA THR A 20 5.39 22.63 5.13
C THR A 20 4.39 21.67 5.79
N TYR A 21 3.10 22.01 5.74
CA TYR A 21 2.01 21.17 6.25
C TYR A 21 1.90 19.83 5.50
N GLY A 22 1.95 19.83 4.16
CA GLY A 22 1.92 18.60 3.36
C GLY A 22 3.11 17.68 3.66
N VAL A 23 4.31 18.25 3.78
CA VAL A 23 5.53 17.48 4.11
C VAL A 23 5.45 16.88 5.52
N LEU A 24 4.95 17.65 6.50
CA LEU A 24 4.72 17.16 7.86
C LEU A 24 3.68 16.03 7.90
N LEU A 25 2.58 16.17 7.16
CA LEU A 25 1.54 15.14 7.07
C LEU A 25 2.06 13.85 6.42
N MET A 26 2.83 13.94 5.33
CA MET A 26 3.44 12.76 4.69
C MET A 26 4.47 12.08 5.60
N SER A 27 5.29 12.86 6.30
CA SER A 27 6.28 12.33 7.25
C SER A 27 5.60 11.65 8.44
N GLY A 28 4.53 12.27 8.96
CA GLY A 28 3.68 11.68 10.00
C GLY A 28 3.04 10.37 9.56
N ALA A 29 2.49 10.33 8.33
CA ALA A 29 1.91 9.10 7.77
C ALA A 29 2.95 7.98 7.63
N ALA A 30 4.16 8.29 7.15
CA ALA A 30 5.26 7.33 7.05
C ALA A 30 5.68 6.80 8.44
N PHE A 31 5.74 7.69 9.45
CA PHE A 31 6.02 7.31 10.83
C PHE A 31 4.91 6.40 11.39
N CYS A 32 3.63 6.73 11.18
CA CYS A 32 2.50 5.90 11.61
C CYS A 32 2.54 4.50 10.98
N TYR A 33 2.89 4.38 9.69
CA TYR A 33 3.05 3.09 9.02
C TYR A 33 4.20 2.26 9.64
N GLY A 34 5.36 2.88 9.88
CA GLY A 34 6.51 2.21 10.49
C GLY A 34 6.25 1.81 11.95
N ALA A 35 5.70 2.72 12.76
CA ALA A 35 5.36 2.45 14.15
C ALA A 35 4.26 1.39 14.26
N GLY A 36 3.21 1.48 13.45
CA GLY A 36 2.10 0.52 13.44
C GLY A 36 2.57 -0.90 13.12
N THR A 37 3.39 -1.07 12.08
CA THR A 37 3.95 -2.39 11.73
C THR A 37 4.85 -2.95 12.83
N HIS A 38 5.67 -2.11 13.47
CA HIS A 38 6.50 -2.51 14.61
C HIS A 38 5.67 -2.92 15.83
N LEU A 39 4.67 -2.12 16.21
CA LEU A 39 3.81 -2.40 17.37
C LEU A 39 2.98 -3.66 17.17
N THR A 40 2.43 -3.86 15.96
CA THR A 40 1.70 -5.10 15.59
C THR A 40 2.61 -6.32 15.71
N LYS A 41 3.85 -6.24 15.22
CA LYS A 41 4.82 -7.34 15.34
C LYS A 41 5.21 -7.62 16.80
N LYS A 42 5.26 -6.59 17.66
CA LYS A 42 5.67 -6.72 19.06
C LYS A 42 4.55 -7.22 19.98
N HIS A 43 3.32 -6.74 19.81
CA HIS A 43 2.22 -6.98 20.76
C HIS A 43 1.14 -7.93 20.23
N LEU A 44 1.06 -8.15 18.92
CA LEU A 44 -0.01 -8.97 18.30
C LEU A 44 0.55 -10.20 17.56
N SER A 45 1.81 -10.59 17.80
CA SER A 45 2.43 -11.77 17.19
C SER A 45 1.77 -13.11 17.54
N GLY A 46 0.97 -13.17 18.61
CA GLY A 46 0.21 -14.36 19.02
C GLY A 46 -1.27 -14.36 18.62
N VAL A 47 -1.75 -13.30 17.96
CA VAL A 47 -3.16 -13.14 17.56
C VAL A 47 -3.31 -13.58 16.12
N SER A 48 -4.41 -14.28 15.80
CA SER A 48 -4.73 -14.64 14.42
C SER A 48 -4.73 -13.38 13.56
N THR A 49 -3.95 -13.38 12.48
CA THR A 49 -3.82 -12.23 11.58
C THR A 49 -5.21 -11.72 11.16
N LEU A 50 -6.22 -12.62 11.02
CA LEU A 50 -7.61 -12.30 10.65
C LEU A 50 -8.26 -11.32 11.64
N GLN A 51 -8.10 -11.59 12.94
CA GLN A 51 -8.64 -10.72 13.99
C GLN A 51 -7.98 -9.34 13.90
N ILE A 52 -6.66 -9.28 13.69
CA ILE A 52 -5.93 -8.01 13.56
C ILE A 52 -6.45 -7.20 12.37
N SER A 53 -6.60 -7.82 11.19
CA SER A 53 -7.13 -7.15 9.99
C SER A 53 -8.56 -6.67 10.19
N LEU A 54 -9.44 -7.48 10.79
CA LEU A 54 -10.83 -7.07 11.03
C LEU A 54 -10.91 -5.87 11.97
N PHE A 55 -10.24 -5.93 13.13
CA PHE A 55 -10.26 -4.82 14.08
C PHE A 55 -9.61 -3.57 13.51
N THR A 56 -8.53 -3.71 12.76
CA THR A 56 -7.83 -2.56 12.14
C THR A 56 -8.67 -1.93 11.03
N LEU A 57 -9.28 -2.73 10.15
CA LEU A 57 -10.19 -2.22 9.11
C LEU A 57 -11.43 -1.58 9.71
N PHE A 58 -11.99 -2.18 10.76
CA PHE A 58 -13.17 -1.64 11.44
C PHE A 58 -12.86 -0.31 12.13
N ALA A 59 -11.76 -0.25 12.90
CA ALA A 59 -11.30 0.99 13.52
C ALA A 59 -10.96 2.05 12.48
N ALA A 60 -10.25 1.68 11.41
CA ALA A 60 -9.92 2.59 10.31
C ALA A 60 -11.17 3.12 9.60
N THR A 61 -12.20 2.29 9.41
CA THR A 61 -13.48 2.70 8.81
C THR A 61 -14.15 3.75 9.68
N ILE A 62 -14.24 3.52 11.00
CA ILE A 62 -14.86 4.47 11.94
C ILE A 62 -14.07 5.78 11.96
N ILE A 63 -12.75 5.71 12.17
CA ILE A 63 -11.89 6.90 12.26
C ILE A 63 -11.93 7.70 10.96
N SER A 64 -11.83 7.03 9.81
CA SER A 64 -11.85 7.69 8.50
C SER A 64 -13.22 8.29 8.18
N PHE A 65 -14.32 7.64 8.57
CA PHE A 65 -15.66 8.18 8.40
C PHE A 65 -15.85 9.47 9.22
N PHE A 66 -15.45 9.47 10.48
CA PHE A 66 -15.53 10.68 11.31
C PHE A 66 -14.58 11.78 10.82
N ALA A 67 -13.34 11.43 10.44
CA ALA A 67 -12.39 12.39 9.88
C ALA A 67 -12.95 13.03 8.59
N MET A 68 -13.54 12.23 7.69
CA MET A 68 -14.22 12.73 6.50
C MET A 68 -15.33 13.72 6.85
N GLN A 69 -16.20 13.38 7.81
CA GLN A 69 -17.30 14.27 8.21
C GLN A 69 -16.81 15.61 8.81
N VAL A 70 -15.64 15.63 9.44
CA VAL A 70 -15.04 16.85 10.02
C VAL A 70 -14.31 17.69 8.96
N LEU A 71 -13.52 17.07 8.09
CA LEU A 71 -12.72 17.78 7.09
C LEU A 71 -13.49 18.16 5.83
N SER A 72 -14.50 17.37 5.44
CA SER A 72 -15.29 17.59 4.22
C SER A 72 -16.70 17.02 4.39
N PRO A 73 -17.60 17.79 5.05
CA PRO A 73 -18.96 17.34 5.36
C PRO A 73 -19.70 16.97 4.08
N THR A 74 -19.97 15.67 3.90
CA THR A 74 -20.64 15.16 2.70
C THR A 74 -21.98 14.56 3.12
N PRO A 75 -23.09 14.90 2.46
CA PRO A 75 -24.39 14.38 2.85
C PRO A 75 -24.48 12.88 2.54
N ILE A 76 -25.02 12.12 3.49
CA ILE A 76 -24.99 10.65 3.48
C ILE A 76 -25.74 10.07 2.27
N ASN A 77 -26.73 10.80 1.76
CA ASN A 77 -27.51 10.41 0.59
C ASN A 77 -26.67 10.18 -0.67
N LYS A 78 -25.54 10.89 -0.84
CA LYS A 78 -24.64 10.68 -1.97
C LYS A 78 -24.02 9.29 -2.00
N PHE A 79 -23.81 8.67 -0.84
CA PHE A 79 -23.28 7.29 -0.78
C PHE A 79 -24.29 6.24 -1.23
N MET A 80 -25.59 6.59 -1.32
CA MET A 80 -26.62 5.69 -1.84
C MET A 80 -26.83 5.83 -3.35
N GLU A 81 -26.15 6.78 -4.01
CA GLU A 81 -26.12 6.86 -5.45
C GLU A 81 -25.35 5.66 -6.02
N ALA A 82 -25.94 4.95 -6.99
CA ALA A 82 -25.36 3.73 -7.54
C ALA A 82 -23.95 3.96 -8.14
N GLU A 83 -23.69 5.16 -8.67
CA GLU A 83 -22.39 5.55 -9.23
C GLU A 83 -21.26 5.60 -8.18
N ILE A 84 -21.59 5.82 -6.90
CA ILE A 84 -20.63 5.85 -5.80
C ILE A 84 -20.64 4.51 -5.06
N PHE A 85 -21.83 3.95 -4.83
CA PHE A 85 -22.01 2.74 -4.03
C PHE A 85 -21.41 1.49 -4.67
N LEU A 86 -21.61 1.28 -5.99
CA LEU A 86 -21.08 0.10 -6.68
C LEU A 86 -19.54 0.07 -6.69
N PRO A 87 -18.85 1.16 -7.08
CA PRO A 87 -17.38 1.19 -7.01
C PRO A 87 -16.86 1.06 -5.59
N LEU A 88 -17.53 1.63 -4.59
CA LEU A 88 -17.13 1.53 -3.18
C LEU A 88 -17.18 0.09 -2.67
N ILE A 89 -18.26 -0.64 -2.97
CA ILE A 89 -18.36 -2.07 -2.67
C ILE A 89 -17.33 -2.87 -3.47
N GLY A 90 -17.15 -2.57 -4.75
CA GLY A 90 -16.15 -3.23 -5.59
C GLY A 90 -14.75 -3.10 -5.00
N LEU A 91 -14.34 -1.89 -4.65
CA LEU A 91 -13.02 -1.60 -4.08
C LEU A 91 -12.85 -2.24 -2.70
N GLY A 92 -13.88 -2.19 -1.85
CA GLY A 92 -13.84 -2.78 -0.51
C GLY A 92 -13.82 -4.31 -0.55
N ALA A 93 -14.75 -4.93 -1.28
CA ALA A 93 -14.89 -6.38 -1.33
C ALA A 93 -13.76 -7.04 -2.12
N PHE A 94 -13.41 -6.55 -3.30
CA PHE A 94 -12.34 -7.16 -4.12
C PHE A 94 -10.96 -6.65 -3.74
N GLY A 95 -10.81 -5.34 -3.51
CA GLY A 95 -9.51 -4.73 -3.23
C GLY A 95 -8.99 -5.01 -1.82
N SER A 96 -9.87 -5.11 -0.82
CA SER A 96 -9.48 -5.40 0.56
C SER A 96 -9.95 -6.78 1.03
N GLY A 97 -11.25 -7.08 0.95
CA GLY A 97 -11.82 -8.32 1.47
C GLY A 97 -11.22 -9.59 0.85
N LEU A 98 -11.29 -9.72 -0.48
CA LEU A 98 -10.77 -10.86 -1.23
C LEU A 98 -9.24 -10.91 -1.17
N ALA A 99 -8.58 -9.76 -1.28
CA ALA A 99 -7.12 -9.68 -1.17
C ALA A 99 -6.62 -10.20 0.19
N TYR A 100 -7.28 -9.81 1.30
CA TYR A 100 -6.97 -10.33 2.62
C TYR A 100 -7.25 -11.84 2.69
N LEU A 101 -8.39 -12.33 2.21
CA LEU A 101 -8.70 -13.77 2.21
C LEU A 101 -7.63 -14.58 1.48
N LEU A 102 -7.18 -14.12 0.30
CA LEU A 102 -6.09 -14.76 -0.45
C LEU A 102 -4.78 -14.68 0.33
N TYR A 103 -4.45 -13.54 0.91
CA TYR A 103 -3.27 -13.39 1.75
C TYR A 103 -3.29 -14.39 2.93
N TYR A 104 -4.43 -14.55 3.60
CA TYR A 104 -4.60 -15.53 4.68
C TYR A 104 -4.44 -16.97 4.21
N TYR A 105 -5.04 -17.30 3.08
CA TYR A 105 -4.91 -18.62 2.48
C TYR A 105 -3.44 -18.93 2.19
N LEU A 106 -2.70 -17.97 1.62
CA LEU A 106 -1.28 -18.10 1.33
C LEU A 106 -0.40 -18.16 2.58
N VAL A 107 -0.75 -17.45 3.65
CA VAL A 107 -0.03 -17.54 4.92
C VAL A 107 -0.26 -18.89 5.61
N LYS A 108 -1.44 -19.48 5.45
CA LYS A 108 -1.80 -20.75 6.10
C LYS A 108 -1.29 -21.98 5.33
N GLU A 109 -1.38 -21.95 4.00
CA GLU A 109 -1.04 -23.08 3.11
C GLU A 109 0.34 -22.90 2.44
N GLY A 110 0.84 -21.68 2.33
CA GLY A 110 2.07 -21.35 1.60
C GLY A 110 3.28 -21.07 2.48
N SER A 111 4.43 -20.88 1.83
CA SER A 111 5.68 -20.46 2.48
C SER A 111 5.81 -18.93 2.52
N PRO A 112 6.57 -18.36 3.48
CA PRO A 112 6.84 -16.91 3.57
C PRO A 112 7.39 -16.29 2.28
N GLU A 113 8.06 -17.10 1.45
CA GLU A 113 8.57 -16.71 0.14
C GLU A 113 7.45 -16.37 -0.84
N PHE A 114 6.35 -17.14 -0.84
CA PHE A 114 5.23 -16.90 -1.75
C PHE A 114 4.47 -15.61 -1.41
N ALA A 115 4.30 -15.32 -0.12
CA ALA A 115 3.69 -14.06 0.34
C ALA A 115 4.49 -12.83 -0.10
N SER A 116 5.83 -12.95 -0.12
CA SER A 116 6.72 -11.88 -0.55
C SER A 116 6.63 -11.60 -2.06
N LEU A 117 6.43 -12.66 -2.88
CA LEU A 117 6.26 -12.51 -4.33
C LEU A 117 5.08 -11.63 -4.71
N VAL A 118 3.97 -11.71 -3.97
CA VAL A 118 2.78 -10.88 -4.22
C VAL A 118 3.12 -9.39 -4.18
N THR A 119 3.96 -8.97 -3.23
CA THR A 119 4.36 -7.58 -3.07
C THR A 119 5.26 -7.12 -4.22
N TYR A 120 6.10 -8.00 -4.76
CA TYR A 120 6.98 -7.67 -5.90
C TYR A 120 6.24 -7.63 -7.24
N ILE A 121 5.10 -8.29 -7.34
CA ILE A 121 4.25 -8.24 -8.55
C ILE A 121 3.52 -6.88 -8.65
N VAL A 122 3.25 -6.20 -7.53
CA VAL A 122 2.49 -4.94 -7.46
C VAL A 122 2.96 -3.86 -8.46
N PRO A 123 4.23 -3.46 -8.52
CA PRO A 123 4.66 -2.41 -9.46
C PRO A 123 4.50 -2.82 -10.93
N GLY A 124 4.69 -4.11 -11.26
CA GLY A 124 4.48 -4.61 -12.61
C GLY A 124 3.01 -4.64 -12.99
N SER A 125 2.15 -5.12 -12.09
CA SER A 125 0.70 -5.14 -12.32
C SER A 125 0.11 -3.74 -12.41
N ALA A 126 0.62 -2.77 -11.63
CA ALA A 126 0.21 -1.37 -11.72
C ALA A 126 0.43 -0.77 -13.12
N ILE A 127 1.59 -1.00 -13.74
CA ILE A 127 1.88 -0.51 -15.10
C ILE A 127 0.96 -1.19 -16.13
N ILE A 128 0.74 -2.50 -16.00
CA ILE A 128 -0.12 -3.27 -16.91
C ILE A 128 -1.56 -2.75 -16.85
N TRP A 129 -2.13 -2.63 -15.65
CA TRP A 129 -3.50 -2.16 -15.48
C TRP A 129 -3.65 -0.68 -15.81
N GLY A 130 -2.65 0.16 -15.54
CA GLY A 130 -2.63 1.56 -15.98
C GLY A 130 -2.67 1.70 -17.50
N ALA A 131 -1.89 0.88 -18.22
CA ALA A 131 -1.92 0.88 -19.68
C ALA A 131 -3.24 0.33 -20.26
N ILE A 132 -3.81 -0.72 -19.67
CA ILE A 132 -5.01 -1.37 -20.21
C ILE A 132 -6.29 -0.59 -19.85
N LEU A 133 -6.48 -0.25 -18.57
CA LEU A 133 -7.72 0.37 -18.07
C LEU A 133 -7.70 1.88 -18.19
N LEU A 134 -6.58 2.53 -17.84
CA LEU A 134 -6.45 3.99 -17.89
C LEU A 134 -5.92 4.49 -19.24
N GLN A 135 -5.55 3.57 -20.16
CA GLN A 135 -4.98 3.89 -21.47
C GLN A 135 -3.72 4.78 -21.37
N GLU A 136 -2.96 4.62 -20.28
CA GLU A 136 -1.73 5.38 -20.07
C GLU A 136 -0.64 4.93 -21.04
N LYS A 137 0.07 5.91 -21.63
CA LYS A 137 1.22 5.61 -22.49
C LYS A 137 2.37 5.10 -21.63
N ILE A 138 2.86 3.91 -21.95
CA ILE A 138 4.02 3.34 -21.25
C ILE A 138 5.27 4.11 -21.67
N HIS A 139 5.82 4.89 -20.74
CA HIS A 139 7.05 5.64 -20.95
C HIS A 139 8.28 4.82 -20.54
N LEU A 140 9.42 5.09 -21.18
CA LEU A 140 10.69 4.43 -20.87
C LEU A 140 11.11 4.63 -19.40
N SER A 141 10.74 5.77 -18.80
CA SER A 141 10.96 6.05 -17.38
C SER A 141 10.25 5.06 -16.44
N MET A 142 9.04 4.62 -16.77
CA MET A 142 8.30 3.62 -16.00
C MET A 142 9.02 2.27 -16.02
N LEU A 143 9.53 1.86 -17.18
CA LEU A 143 10.29 0.62 -17.35
C LEU A 143 11.62 0.66 -16.59
N ILE A 144 12.35 1.77 -16.66
CA ILE A 144 13.59 1.97 -15.89
C ILE A 144 13.30 1.92 -14.38
N GLY A 145 12.22 2.57 -13.93
CA GLY A 145 11.77 2.51 -12.54
C GLY A 145 11.47 1.08 -12.07
N LEU A 146 10.76 0.31 -12.90
CA LEU A 146 10.46 -1.10 -12.63
C LEU A 146 11.73 -1.95 -12.50
N LEU A 147 12.70 -1.77 -13.41
CA LEU A 147 13.99 -2.46 -13.35
C LEU A 147 14.77 -2.14 -12.07
N ILE A 148 14.79 -0.87 -11.65
CA ILE A 148 15.46 -0.47 -10.40
C ILE A 148 14.80 -1.12 -9.19
N ILE A 149 13.46 -1.21 -9.15
CA ILE A 149 12.73 -1.88 -8.06
C ILE A 149 13.12 -3.36 -8.02
N PHE A 150 13.08 -4.07 -9.14
CA PHE A 150 13.48 -5.48 -9.18
C PHE A 150 14.94 -5.70 -8.79
N ALA A 151 15.85 -4.82 -9.21
CA ALA A 151 17.25 -4.88 -8.80
C ALA A 151 17.42 -4.69 -7.28
N GLY A 152 16.72 -3.71 -6.69
CA GLY A 152 16.75 -3.48 -5.24
C GLY A 152 16.19 -4.65 -4.43
N VAL A 153 15.09 -5.24 -4.89
CA VAL A 153 14.50 -6.45 -4.30
C VAL A 153 15.48 -7.62 -4.35
N TYR A 154 16.09 -7.86 -5.52
CA TYR A 154 17.05 -8.94 -5.72
C TYR A 154 18.25 -8.84 -4.77
N ILE A 155 18.80 -7.63 -4.59
CA ILE A 155 19.92 -7.39 -3.68
C ILE A 155 19.53 -7.67 -2.22
N THR A 156 18.31 -7.27 -1.82
CA THR A 156 17.83 -7.41 -0.44
C THR A 156 17.54 -8.87 -0.08
N GLN A 157 16.88 -9.60 -0.98
CA GLN A 157 16.56 -11.02 -0.83
C GLN A 157 17.80 -11.93 -0.74
N LYS A 158 18.85 -11.60 -1.51
CA LYS A 158 20.10 -12.37 -1.51
C LYS A 158 20.76 -12.40 -0.11
N LYS A 159 20.52 -11.37 0.72
CA LYS A 159 21.11 -11.27 2.07
C LYS A 159 20.38 -12.14 3.10
N GLU A 160 19.06 -12.20 3.07
CA GLU A 160 18.28 -13.06 4.00
C GLU A 160 18.52 -14.56 3.75
N SER A 161 18.63 -14.98 2.48
CA SER A 161 18.98 -16.35 2.12
C SER A 161 20.38 -16.80 2.60
N SER A 162 21.28 -15.85 2.86
CA SER A 162 22.61 -16.11 3.42
C SER A 162 22.62 -16.14 4.96
N ALA A 163 21.78 -15.34 5.62
CA ALA A 163 21.69 -15.29 7.08
C ALA A 163 20.96 -16.51 7.68
N GLY A 164 19.94 -17.04 7.00
CA GLY A 164 19.24 -18.27 7.43
C GLY A 164 20.09 -19.54 7.31
N ARG A 165 21.16 -19.52 6.49
CA ARG A 165 22.09 -20.65 6.32
C ARG A 165 23.14 -20.75 7.42
N ASN A 166 23.54 -19.61 8.00
CA ASN A 166 24.54 -19.56 9.08
C ASN A 166 23.96 -19.76 10.48
N ALA A 167 22.63 -19.75 10.64
CA ALA A 167 21.96 -20.06 11.91
C ALA A 167 21.57 -21.55 12.03
N ALA A 168 21.73 -22.33 10.96
CA ALA A 168 21.40 -23.75 10.88
C ALA A 168 22.66 -24.64 10.68
N ALA A 169 23.85 -24.08 10.80
CA ALA A 169 25.15 -24.75 10.79
C ALA A 169 25.84 -24.53 12.14
#